data_AF-A0AA51HEQ9-F1
#
_entry.id   AF-A0AA51HEQ9-F1
#
_cell.length_a   1.000
_cell.length_b   1.000
_cell.length_c   1.000
_cell.angle_alpha   90.00
_cell.angle_beta   90.00
_cell.angle_gamma   90.00
#
_symmetry.space_group_name_H-M   'P 1'
#
loop_
_entity.id
_entity.type
_entity.pdbx_description
1 polymer ?
#
loop_
_entity_poly.entity_id
_entity_poly.type
_entity_poly.pdbx_seq_one_letter_code
_entity_poly.pdbx_strand_id
1 'polypeptide(L)'
;MARKYTSDFKIQACELVINEGLKAKIVAEKFGINQIMLYRWIDEFKTYGNEAFVGRGNLRPKDAKLKKLEKENEILKQEVEILKKAAAYFAKQKK
;
A
#
# COMPACT_ATOMS: atom_id res chain seq x y z
N MET A 1 2.00 25.19 9.92
CA MET A 1 2.69 23.89 9.74
C MET A 1 1.67 22.77 9.85
N ALA A 2 1.71 21.77 8.97
CA ALA A 2 0.84 20.59 9.11
C ALA A 2 1.32 19.75 10.31
N ARG A 3 0.42 19.43 11.26
CA ARG A 3 0.73 18.48 12.33
C ARG A 3 1.03 17.11 11.72
N LYS A 4 2.19 16.55 12.07
CA LYS A 4 2.58 15.18 11.68
C LYS A 4 2.22 14.24 12.82
N TYR A 5 1.52 13.17 12.49
CA TYR A 5 1.17 12.10 13.42
C TYR A 5 1.90 10.83 13.02
N THR A 6 2.43 10.09 14.00
CA THR A 6 3.06 8.80 13.79
C THR A 6 2.04 7.75 13.35
N SER A 7 2.49 6.68 12.70
CA SER A 7 1.66 5.53 12.35
C SER A 7 0.95 4.96 13.57
N ASP A 8 1.69 4.73 14.65
CA ASP A 8 1.19 4.13 15.89
C ASP A 8 0.09 4.98 16.54
N PHE A 9 0.24 6.30 16.50
CA PHE A 9 -0.78 7.21 17.02
C PHE A 9 -2.09 7.10 16.22
N LYS A 10 -2.00 7.01 14.89
CA LYS A 10 -3.18 6.85 14.03
C LYS A 10 -3.85 5.50 14.26
N ILE A 11 -3.07 4.43 14.39
CA ILE A 11 -3.57 3.08 14.69
C ILE A 11 -4.33 3.09 16.01
N GLN A 12 -3.70 3.58 17.09
CA GLN A 12 -4.34 3.66 18.40
C GLN A 12 -5.65 4.46 18.36
N ALA A 13 -5.66 5.61 17.67
CA ALA A 13 -6.88 6.41 17.54
C ALA A 13 -8.00 5.68 16.79
N CYS A 14 -7.67 4.88 15.77
CA CYS A 14 -8.63 4.05 15.05
C CYS A 14 -9.11 2.85 15.89
N GLU A 15 -8.22 2.20 16.64
CA GLU A 15 -8.55 1.06 17.51
C GLU A 15 -9.52 1.44 18.62
N LEU A 16 -9.34 2.62 19.25
CA LEU A 16 -10.28 3.12 20.25
C LEU A 16 -11.71 3.29 19.68
N VAL A 17 -11.83 3.63 18.40
CA VAL A 17 -13.14 3.81 17.76
C VAL A 17 -13.72 2.47 17.29
N ILE A 18 -12.90 1.61 16.71
CA ILE A 18 -13.36 0.38 16.06
C ILE A 18 -13.49 -0.78 17.07
N ASN A 19 -12.49 -0.96 17.92
CA ASN A 19 -12.43 -2.09 18.86
C ASN A 19 -13.15 -1.77 20.17
N GLU A 20 -12.96 -0.57 20.72
CA GLU A 20 -13.60 -0.14 21.97
C GLU A 20 -14.98 0.52 21.76
N GLY A 21 -15.38 0.76 20.51
CA GLY A 21 -16.69 1.33 20.18
C GLY A 21 -16.88 2.79 20.60
N LEU A 22 -15.80 3.51 20.91
CA LEU A 22 -15.90 4.93 21.30
C LEU A 22 -16.31 5.79 20.11
N LYS A 23 -17.12 6.82 20.37
CA LYS A 23 -17.50 7.78 19.33
C LYS A 23 -16.27 8.52 18.84
N ALA A 24 -16.08 8.59 17.52
CA ALA A 24 -14.99 9.33 16.88
C ALA A 24 -14.88 10.79 17.37
N LYS A 25 -16.01 11.43 17.71
CA LYS A 25 -16.02 12.78 18.32
C LYS A 25 -15.25 12.83 19.64
N ILE A 26 -15.52 11.89 20.54
CA ILE A 26 -14.91 11.82 21.88
C ILE A 26 -13.41 11.54 21.75
N VAL A 27 -13.04 10.61 20.86
CA VAL A 27 -11.64 10.26 20.60
C VAL A 27 -10.89 11.44 19.98
N ALA A 28 -11.51 12.16 19.06
CA ALA A 28 -10.93 13.36 18.45
C ALA A 28 -10.69 14.49 19.48
N GLU A 29 -11.65 14.73 20.36
CA GLU A 29 -11.53 15.70 21.46
C GLU A 29 -10.44 15.27 22.46
N LYS A 30 -10.42 14.00 22.87
CA LYS A 30 -9.41 13.43 23.79
C LYS A 30 -7.98 13.62 23.27
N PHE A 31 -7.77 13.44 21.98
CA PHE A 31 -6.46 13.59 21.35
C PHE A 31 -6.19 14.99 20.77
N GLY A 32 -7.13 15.92 20.87
CA GLY A 32 -6.99 17.26 20.30
C GLY A 32 -6.77 17.27 18.78
N ILE A 33 -7.36 16.31 18.07
CA ILE A 33 -7.27 16.16 16.60
C ILE A 33 -8.59 16.55 15.93
N ASN A 34 -8.53 16.84 14.63
CA ASN A 34 -9.72 17.16 13.87
C ASN A 34 -10.57 15.90 13.63
N GLN A 35 -11.87 15.96 13.94
CA GLN A 35 -12.79 14.83 13.79
C GLN A 35 -12.87 14.29 12.35
N ILE A 36 -12.83 15.17 11.34
CA ILE A 36 -12.86 14.77 9.92
C ILE A 36 -11.60 13.98 9.56
N MET A 37 -10.45 14.36 10.12
CA MET A 37 -9.19 13.64 9.93
C MET A 37 -9.26 12.24 10.54
N LEU A 38 -9.84 12.11 11.72
CA LEU A 38 -10.03 10.80 12.36
C LEU A 38 -10.97 9.90 11.55
N TYR A 39 -12.05 10.43 10.99
CA TYR A 39 -12.92 9.65 10.09
C TYR A 39 -12.20 9.13 8.86
N ARG A 40 -11.32 9.94 8.25
CA ARG A 40 -10.47 9.49 7.14
C ARG A 40 -9.53 8.35 7.56
N TRP A 41 -8.90 8.48 8.73
CA TRP A 41 -8.04 7.41 9.24
C TRP A 41 -8.80 6.13 9.55
N ILE A 42 -10.03 6.23 10.05
CA ILE A 42 -10.89 5.07 10.30
C ILE A 42 -11.23 4.37 8.98
N ASP A 43 -11.53 5.11 7.92
CA ASP A 43 -11.83 4.55 6.60
C ASP A 43 -10.60 3.85 5.97
N GLU A 44 -9.44 4.51 6.05
CA GLU A 44 -8.16 3.93 5.63
C GLU A 44 -7.82 2.66 6.43
N PHE A 45 -8.02 2.69 7.76
CA PHE A 45 -7.76 1.56 8.65
C PHE A 45 -8.74 0.40 8.44
N LYS A 46 -10.02 0.66 8.14
CA LYS A 46 -10.98 -0.40 7.79
C LYS A 46 -10.60 -1.11 6.49
N THR A 47 -10.01 -0.37 5.54
CA THR A 47 -9.65 -0.92 4.23
C THR A 47 -8.32 -1.65 4.26
N TYR A 48 -7.32 -1.12 4.97
CA TYR A 48 -5.93 -1.59 4.90
C TYR A 48 -5.37 -2.09 6.25
N GLY A 49 -6.15 -2.02 7.33
CA GLY A 49 -5.71 -2.39 8.68
C GLY A 49 -4.48 -1.59 9.13
N ASN A 50 -3.55 -2.29 9.79
CA ASN A 50 -2.28 -1.71 10.25
C ASN A 50 -1.39 -1.22 9.10
N GLU A 51 -1.61 -1.72 7.88
CA GLU A 51 -0.87 -1.30 6.68
C GLU A 51 -1.39 0.03 6.10
N ALA A 52 -2.44 0.63 6.69
CA ALA A 52 -2.99 1.92 6.23
C ALA A 52 -1.99 3.07 6.33
N PHE A 53 -1.08 3.04 7.32
CA PHE A 53 -0.25 4.19 7.68
C PHE A 53 1.24 3.98 7.43
N VAL A 54 1.63 3.60 6.21
CA VAL A 54 3.04 3.35 5.83
C VAL A 54 3.92 4.61 5.70
N GLY A 55 3.34 5.80 5.84
CA GLY A 55 4.07 7.07 5.72
C GLY A 55 4.18 7.57 4.27
N ARG A 56 4.59 8.84 4.11
CA ARG A 56 4.71 9.46 2.77
C ARG A 56 5.87 8.85 1.99
N GLY A 57 5.61 8.42 0.76
CA GLY A 57 6.62 7.88 -0.16
C GLY A 57 6.82 6.36 -0.09
N ASN A 58 6.18 5.69 0.86
CA ASN A 58 6.22 4.24 0.98
C ASN A 58 5.00 3.61 0.32
N LEU A 59 5.23 2.53 -0.44
CA LEU A 59 4.16 1.66 -0.92
C LEU A 59 3.69 0.76 0.22
N ARG A 60 2.40 0.43 0.26
CA ARG A 60 1.90 -0.60 1.15
C ARG A 60 2.57 -1.93 0.78
N PRO A 61 2.83 -2.86 1.72
CA PRO A 61 3.55 -4.11 1.42
C PRO A 61 2.92 -4.90 0.26
N LYS A 62 1.59 -4.93 0.17
CA LYS A 62 0.87 -5.53 -0.96
C LYS A 62 1.15 -4.85 -2.29
N ASP A 63 1.13 -3.52 -2.33
CA ASP A 63 1.42 -2.75 -3.56
C ASP A 63 2.90 -2.89 -3.95
N ALA A 64 3.80 -2.91 -2.98
CA ALA A 64 5.23 -3.10 -3.22
C ALA A 64 5.50 -4.47 -3.85
N LYS A 65 4.83 -5.51 -3.35
CA LYS A 65 4.90 -6.87 -3.92
C LYS A 65 4.31 -6.91 -5.32
N LEU A 66 3.17 -6.27 -5.55
CA LEU A 66 2.54 -6.19 -6.87
C LEU A 66 3.49 -5.53 -7.88
N LYS A 67 4.07 -4.38 -7.54
CA LYS A 67 5.03 -3.67 -8.39
C LYS A 67 6.27 -4.52 -8.70
N LYS A 68 6.76 -5.30 -7.72
CA LYS A 68 7.86 -6.23 -7.94
C LYS A 68 7.48 -7.33 -8.94
N LEU A 69 6.30 -7.92 -8.78
CA LEU A 69 5.80 -8.97 -9.67
C LEU A 69 5.54 -8.46 -11.08
N GLU A 70 5.01 -7.24 -11.24
CA GLU A 70 4.84 -6.62 -12.55
C GLU A 70 6.17 -6.45 -13.28
N LYS A 71 7.19 -5.96 -12.57
CA LYS A 71 8.54 -5.81 -13.13
C LYS A 71 9.17 -7.15 -13.51
N GLU A 72 9.01 -8.17 -12.67
CA GLU A 72 9.51 -9.52 -12.95
C GLU A 72 8.79 -10.13 -14.17
N ASN A 73 7.48 -9.94 -14.27
CA ASN A 73 6.69 -10.39 -15.42
C ASN A 73 7.12 -9.71 -16.72
N GLU A 74 7.41 -8.40 -16.67
CA GLU A 74 7.93 -7.66 -17.82
C GLU A 74 9.28 -8.21 -18.29
N ILE A 75 10.22 -8.45 -17.37
CA ILE A 75 11.53 -9.04 -17.68
C ILE A 75 11.35 -10.43 -18.30
N LEU A 76 10.53 -11.29 -17.69
CA LEU A 76 10.28 -12.64 -18.21
C LEU A 76 9.67 -12.61 -19.62
N LYS A 77 8.77 -11.67 -19.91
CA LYS A 77 8.21 -11.50 -21.26
C LYS A 77 9.28 -11.12 -22.27
N GLN A 78 10.19 -10.22 -21.90
CA GLN A 78 11.31 -9.82 -22.75
C GLN A 78 12.26 -11.00 -23.00
N GLU A 79 12.60 -11.78 -21.98
CA GLU A 79 13.43 -12.98 -22.11
C GLU A 79 12.80 -14.00 -23.07
N VAL A 80 11.50 -14.27 -22.90
CA VAL A 80 10.75 -15.18 -23.80
C VAL A 80 10.78 -14.66 -25.24
N GLU A 81 10.63 -13.35 -25.44
CA GLU A 81 10.69 -12.75 -26.78
C GLU A 81 12.07 -12.91 -27.42
N ILE A 82 13.14 -12.68 -26.65
CA ILE A 82 14.53 -12.86 -27.11
C ILE A 82 14.77 -14.32 -27.48
N LEU A 83 14.37 -15.27 -26.63
CA LEU A 83 14.53 -16.69 -26.89
C LEU A 83 13.77 -17.13 -28.15
N LYS A 84 12.54 -16.62 -28.35
CA LYS A 84 11.77 -16.87 -29.58
C LYS A 84 12.47 -16.32 -30.81
N LYS A 85 13.01 -15.10 -30.76
CA LYS A 85 13.78 -14.49 -31.86
C LYS A 85 15.04 -15.30 -32.16
N ALA A 86 15.76 -15.74 -31.15
CA ALA A 86 16.94 -16.59 -31.29
C ALA A 86 16.59 -17.93 -31.95
N ALA A 87 15.55 -18.63 -31.46
CA ALA A 87 15.08 -19.88 -32.05
C ALA A 87 14.69 -19.71 -33.53
N ALA A 88 13.99 -18.63 -33.88
CA ALA A 88 13.63 -18.33 -35.26
C ALA A 88 14.86 -18.06 -36.15
N TYR A 89 15.88 -17.39 -35.62
CA TYR A 89 17.14 -17.16 -36.32
C TYR A 89 17.89 -18.46 -36.61
N PHE A 90 18.06 -19.32 -35.59
CA PHE A 90 18.72 -20.62 -35.75
C PHE A 90 17.97 -21.56 -36.69
N ALA A 91 16.63 -21.55 -36.66
CA ALA A 91 15.81 -22.33 -37.59
C ALA A 91 16.00 -21.90 -39.06
N LYS A 92 16.24 -20.60 -39.32
CA LYS A 92 16.55 -20.09 -40.66
C LYS A 92 17.95 -20.47 -41.14
N GLN A 93 18.92 -20.57 -40.24
CA GLN A 93 20.31 -20.96 -40.55
C GLN A 93 20.50 -22.45 -40.80
N LYS A 94 19.57 -23.30 -40.34
CA LYS A 94 19.61 -24.77 -40.54
C LYS A 94 19.11 -25.22 -41.93
N LYS A 95 18.81 -24.29 -42.82
CA LYS A 95 18.40 -24.52 -44.22
C LYS A 95 19.56 -24.18 -45.15
#